data_AF-A0A0P7BQE1-F1
#
_entry.id   AF-A0A0P7BQE1-F1
#
_cell.length_a   1.000
_cell.length_b   1.000
_cell.length_c   1.000
_cell.angle_alpha   90.00
_cell.angle_beta   90.00
_cell.angle_gamma   90.00
#
_symmetry.space_group_name_H-M   'P 1'
#
loop_
_entity.id
_entity.type
_entity.pdbx_description
1 polymer ?
#
loop_
_entity_poly.entity_id
_entity_poly.type
_entity_poly.pdbx_seq_one_letter_code
_entity_poly.pdbx_strand_id
1 'polypeptide(L)'
;MKYHPLIFLILLSLLACQEVFEAPEKVGKEGILVVEGIIDSGTGSSTLKLSRTGSLSSRSTFKEEGASVSLLNASGETLIFSENAPGEYGINSPDLPSGSTYFLKIQTQNGQEYLSDSLTVFDTPEIDSVYWHREGDGVHIELATNNNLQNSTENYLWKYTQTWEAFAEYRRYLEIEQSVSATGRRIYNVVYLQKDGKPYFDSSMYYCWQQEFSRELLINNTRQQQENRLRQPIAFVENTSPKFKTLWSIEVEQVSISRKAYDFFDLMKKNTELTGSIFDPQPAILYGNIHSVNIPDELVIGYAVLSPVKKKRIFIKRSEVTGWNPFIACDPQQFSNSSDIIRDRVLNSFLPAYVPSDAAPFPQVPFFIADLAPCVNCRINGFNGKPDFWPQPTD
;
A
#
# COMPACT_ATOMS: atom_id res chain seq x y z
N MET A 1 58.12 28.96 3.02
CA MET A 1 58.02 27.80 2.10
C MET A 1 57.67 26.50 2.86
N LYS A 2 56.57 26.43 3.62
CA LYS A 2 56.22 25.22 4.42
C LYS A 2 54.82 24.63 4.15
N TYR A 3 53.98 25.26 3.33
CA TYR A 3 52.61 24.80 3.08
C TYR A 3 52.37 24.24 1.67
N HIS A 4 53.36 24.31 0.77
CA HIS A 4 53.22 23.78 -0.58
C HIS A 4 52.98 22.26 -0.68
N PRO A 5 53.62 21.39 0.12
CA PRO A 5 53.36 19.96 0.01
C PRO A 5 51.97 19.56 0.53
N LEU A 6 51.41 20.31 1.49
CA LEU A 6 50.09 20.05 2.05
C LEU A 6 48.97 20.42 1.08
N ILE A 7 49.11 21.56 0.39
CA ILE A 7 48.15 22.04 -0.62
C ILE A 7 48.13 21.08 -1.82
N PHE A 8 49.29 20.54 -2.22
CA PHE A 8 49.38 19.57 -3.30
C PHE A 8 48.71 18.23 -2.96
N LEU A 9 48.83 17.76 -1.71
CA LEU A 9 48.17 16.53 -1.24
C LEU A 9 46.63 16.66 -1.19
N ILE A 10 46.13 17.83 -0.78
CA ILE A 10 44.69 18.14 -0.75
C ILE A 10 44.14 18.24 -2.18
N LEU A 11 44.89 18.84 -3.11
CA LEU A 11 44.49 18.93 -4.52
C LEU A 11 44.45 17.55 -5.21
N LEU A 12 45.32 16.60 -4.80
CA LEU A 12 45.30 15.22 -5.31
C LEU A 12 44.07 14.43 -4.81
N SER A 13 43.59 14.71 -3.60
CA SER A 13 42.41 14.03 -3.05
C SER A 13 41.10 14.45 -3.74
N LEU A 14 41.08 15.62 -4.40
CA LEU A 14 39.95 16.09 -5.20
C LEU A 14 39.92 15.50 -6.63
N LEU A 15 40.97 14.78 -7.04
CA LEU A 15 41.04 14.03 -8.30
C LEU A 15 40.72 12.54 -8.13
N ALA A 16 40.28 12.11 -6.95
CA ALA A 16 39.72 10.79 -6.77
C ALA A 16 38.38 10.71 -7.52
N CYS A 17 38.43 10.28 -8.78
CA CYS A 17 37.26 9.81 -9.49
C CYS A 17 36.62 8.72 -8.64
N GLN A 18 35.43 8.99 -8.12
CA GLN A 18 34.56 7.94 -7.65
C GLN A 18 34.19 7.12 -8.89
N GLU A 19 34.88 6.00 -9.11
CA GLU A 19 34.48 5.05 -10.13
C GLU A 19 33.05 4.62 -9.78
N VAL A 20 32.12 4.94 -10.69
CA VAL A 20 30.76 4.42 -10.60
C VAL A 20 30.90 2.92 -10.67
N PHE A 21 30.48 2.23 -9.62
CA PHE A 21 30.36 0.77 -9.65
C PHE A 21 29.29 0.43 -10.69
N GLU A 22 29.72 0.17 -11.91
CA GLU A 22 28.89 -0.48 -12.91
C GLU A 22 28.74 -1.93 -12.46
N ALA A 23 27.64 -2.20 -11.76
CA ALA A 23 27.24 -3.57 -11.49
C ALA A 23 27.28 -4.32 -12.83
N PRO A 24 28.00 -5.45 -12.94
CA PRO A 24 28.06 -6.19 -14.19
C PRO A 24 26.62 -6.44 -14.64
N GLU A 25 26.33 -6.15 -15.90
CA GLU A 25 25.01 -6.16 -16.56
C GLU A 25 24.23 -7.50 -16.44
N LYS A 26 24.78 -8.48 -15.71
CA LYS A 26 24.26 -9.84 -15.52
C LYS A 26 23.95 -10.17 -14.05
N VAL A 27 23.46 -9.24 -13.26
CA VAL A 27 22.88 -9.57 -11.95
C VAL A 27 21.35 -9.66 -12.08
N GLY A 28 20.89 -10.79 -12.64
CA GLY A 28 19.48 -11.18 -12.69
C GLY A 28 19.01 -11.64 -14.07
N LYS A 29 18.30 -12.77 -14.14
CA LYS A 29 17.49 -13.09 -15.34
C LYS A 29 16.32 -12.09 -15.37
N GLU A 30 16.16 -11.38 -16.48
CA GLU A 30 14.95 -10.59 -16.74
C GLU A 30 13.77 -11.52 -17.06
N GLY A 31 12.54 -11.08 -16.80
CA GLY A 31 11.35 -11.85 -17.12
C GLY A 31 11.11 -13.06 -16.21
N ILE A 32 11.66 -13.06 -14.99
CA ILE A 32 11.32 -14.07 -13.98
C ILE A 32 9.85 -13.91 -13.60
N LEU A 33 9.08 -15.01 -13.61
CA LEU A 33 7.71 -15.00 -13.12
C LEU A 33 7.69 -14.73 -11.61
N VAL A 34 6.84 -13.78 -11.20
CA VAL A 34 6.57 -13.42 -9.82
C VAL A 34 5.11 -13.70 -9.52
N VAL A 35 4.84 -14.52 -8.50
CA VAL A 35 3.48 -14.90 -8.07
C VAL A 35 3.24 -14.45 -6.64
N GLU A 36 2.27 -13.55 -6.45
CA GLU A 36 1.93 -12.99 -5.14
C GLU A 36 0.48 -13.24 -4.80
N GLY A 37 0.20 -13.74 -3.60
CA GLY A 37 -1.15 -13.83 -3.09
C GLY A 37 -1.35 -15.02 -2.15
N ILE A 38 -2.47 -14.96 -1.44
CA ILE A 38 -2.93 -16.04 -0.56
C ILE A 38 -4.28 -16.47 -1.10
N ILE A 39 -4.47 -17.78 -1.21
CA ILE A 39 -5.73 -18.37 -1.63
C ILE A 39 -6.50 -18.75 -0.37
N ASP A 40 -7.57 -18.02 -0.11
CA ASP A 40 -8.52 -18.28 0.96
C ASP A 40 -9.27 -19.58 0.67
N SER A 41 -9.23 -20.50 1.62
CA SER A 41 -9.92 -21.78 1.54
C SER A 41 -11.20 -21.84 2.39
N GLY A 42 -11.52 -20.79 3.16
CA GLY A 42 -12.59 -20.79 4.18
C GLY A 42 -13.88 -20.08 3.76
N THR A 43 -14.17 -20.02 2.46
CA THR A 43 -15.15 -19.13 1.78
C THR A 43 -14.71 -17.68 1.70
N GLY A 44 -14.53 -17.18 0.48
CA GLY A 44 -14.07 -15.81 0.27
C GLY A 44 -13.60 -15.56 -1.16
N SER A 45 -13.34 -14.29 -1.47
CA SER A 45 -12.68 -13.90 -2.71
C SER A 45 -11.18 -13.79 -2.47
N SER A 46 -10.39 -14.43 -3.32
CA SER A 46 -8.94 -14.37 -3.30
C SER A 46 -8.43 -13.78 -4.60
N THR A 47 -7.27 -13.15 -4.57
CA THR A 47 -6.60 -12.64 -5.78
C THR A 47 -5.14 -13.04 -5.76
N LEU A 48 -4.69 -13.67 -6.84
CA LEU A 48 -3.29 -13.89 -7.17
C LEU A 48 -2.84 -12.83 -8.16
N LYS A 49 -1.70 -12.20 -7.88
CA LYS A 49 -1.06 -11.23 -8.77
C LYS A 49 0.13 -11.91 -9.44
N LEU A 50 0.13 -11.94 -10.77
CA LEU A 50 1.21 -12.48 -11.58
C LEU A 50 1.91 -11.32 -12.29
N SER A 51 3.22 -11.30 -12.21
CA SER A 51 4.07 -10.29 -12.84
C SER A 51 5.41 -10.88 -13.26
N ARG A 52 6.22 -10.07 -13.93
CA ARG A 52 7.54 -10.42 -14.44
C ARG A 52 8.57 -9.41 -13.97
N THR A 53 9.76 -9.88 -13.60
CA THR A 53 10.87 -8.98 -13.25
C THR A 53 11.32 -8.16 -14.46
N GLY A 54 11.57 -6.88 -14.22
CA GLY A 54 12.16 -5.96 -15.20
C GLY A 54 13.66 -5.83 -15.05
N SER A 55 14.28 -5.13 -16.00
CA SER A 55 15.65 -4.64 -15.83
C SER A 55 15.75 -3.72 -14.61
N LEU A 56 16.89 -3.72 -13.92
CA LEU A 56 17.19 -2.81 -12.80
C LEU A 56 17.01 -1.32 -13.16
N SER A 57 17.17 -0.99 -14.45
CA SER A 57 16.98 0.36 -15.00
C SER A 57 15.53 0.72 -15.29
N SER A 58 14.62 -0.26 -15.33
CA SER A 58 13.22 -0.07 -15.65
C SER A 58 12.41 0.21 -14.37
N ARG A 59 11.60 1.28 -14.37
CA ARG A 59 10.66 1.59 -13.27
C ARG A 59 9.29 0.89 -13.44
N SER A 60 9.16 0.00 -14.42
CA SER A 60 7.89 -0.60 -14.80
C SER A 60 7.74 -1.98 -14.19
N THR A 61 6.59 -2.24 -13.54
CA THR A 61 6.18 -3.61 -13.22
C THR A 61 5.55 -4.24 -14.46
N PHE A 62 6.10 -5.34 -14.94
CA PHE A 62 5.55 -6.06 -16.08
C PHE A 62 4.47 -7.02 -15.59
N LYS A 63 3.21 -6.78 -15.94
CA LYS A 63 2.11 -7.67 -15.56
C LYS A 63 2.10 -8.91 -16.47
N GLU A 64 1.89 -10.08 -15.89
CA GLU A 64 1.70 -11.31 -16.66
C GLU A 64 0.21 -11.47 -16.89
N GLU A 65 -0.27 -10.98 -18.04
CA GLU A 65 -1.70 -10.96 -18.38
C GLU A 65 -2.11 -12.15 -19.28
N GLY A 66 -3.40 -12.51 -19.20
CA GLY A 66 -4.04 -13.58 -19.97
C GLY A 66 -3.51 -15.00 -19.77
N ALA A 67 -2.79 -15.26 -18.68
CA ALA A 67 -2.52 -16.61 -18.21
C ALA A 67 -3.81 -17.35 -17.77
N SER A 68 -3.81 -18.67 -17.90
CA SER A 68 -4.79 -19.55 -17.25
C SER A 68 -4.27 -19.96 -15.88
N VAL A 69 -5.03 -19.68 -14.82
CA VAL A 69 -4.64 -19.97 -13.43
C VAL A 69 -5.70 -20.86 -12.79
N SER A 70 -5.27 -21.94 -12.14
CA SER A 70 -6.18 -22.91 -11.53
C SER A 70 -5.60 -23.65 -10.33
N LEU A 71 -6.46 -24.09 -9.42
CA LEU A 71 -6.13 -25.09 -8.41
C LEU A 71 -6.63 -26.47 -8.87
N LEU A 72 -5.78 -27.49 -8.77
CA LEU A 72 -6.11 -28.87 -9.08
C LEU A 72 -6.04 -29.73 -7.83
N ASN A 73 -7.06 -30.55 -7.57
CA ASN A 73 -6.98 -31.59 -6.53
C ASN A 73 -6.53 -32.94 -7.12
N ALA A 74 -6.23 -33.88 -6.22
CA ALA A 74 -5.82 -35.25 -6.61
C ALA A 74 -6.90 -36.03 -7.39
N SER A 75 -8.16 -35.62 -7.31
CA SER A 75 -9.29 -36.23 -8.04
C SER A 75 -9.49 -35.66 -9.44
N GLY A 76 -8.70 -34.65 -9.84
CA GLY A 76 -8.79 -33.99 -11.14
C GLY A 76 -9.81 -32.84 -11.21
N GLU A 77 -10.45 -32.49 -10.09
CA GLU A 77 -11.29 -31.30 -10.00
C GLU A 77 -10.43 -30.05 -10.09
N THR A 78 -10.90 -29.07 -10.85
CA THR A 78 -10.18 -27.83 -11.13
C THR A 78 -11.00 -26.62 -10.73
N LEU A 79 -10.44 -25.76 -9.89
CA LEU A 79 -11.00 -24.46 -9.54
C LEU A 79 -10.28 -23.38 -10.35
N ILE A 80 -11.01 -22.68 -11.20
CA ILE A 80 -10.45 -21.75 -12.19
C ILE A 80 -10.53 -20.32 -11.66
N PHE A 81 -9.44 -19.57 -11.83
CA PHE A 81 -9.38 -18.15 -11.54
C PHE A 81 -9.77 -17.35 -12.79
N SER A 82 -10.42 -16.21 -12.57
CA SER A 82 -10.76 -15.24 -13.62
C SER A 82 -9.83 -14.04 -13.53
N GLU A 83 -9.29 -13.58 -14.66
CA GLU A 83 -8.52 -12.35 -14.70
C GLU A 83 -9.45 -11.13 -14.59
N ASN A 84 -9.34 -10.40 -13.49
CA ASN A 84 -10.19 -9.24 -13.21
C ASN A 84 -9.57 -7.92 -13.70
N ALA A 85 -8.23 -7.89 -13.77
CA ALA A 85 -7.41 -6.81 -14.29
C ALA A 85 -6.09 -7.42 -14.79
N PRO A 86 -5.32 -6.74 -15.67
CA PRO A 86 -4.05 -7.26 -16.18
C PRO A 86 -3.12 -7.78 -15.08
N GLY A 87 -2.90 -9.10 -15.09
CA GLY A 87 -2.07 -9.80 -14.11
C GLY A 87 -2.69 -9.99 -12.72
N GLU A 88 -3.98 -9.71 -12.54
CA GLU A 88 -4.73 -9.96 -11.30
C GLU A 88 -5.82 -11.02 -11.52
N TYR A 89 -5.60 -12.20 -10.96
CA TYR A 89 -6.42 -13.40 -11.12
C TYR A 89 -7.22 -13.66 -9.85
N GLY A 90 -8.53 -13.44 -9.92
CA GLY A 90 -9.45 -13.62 -8.80
C GLY A 90 -10.17 -14.96 -8.83
N ILE A 91 -10.50 -15.47 -7.65
CA ILE A 91 -11.40 -16.62 -7.49
C ILE A 91 -12.32 -16.39 -6.30
N ASN A 92 -13.56 -16.85 -6.41
CA ASN A 92 -14.43 -17.04 -5.25
C ASN A 92 -14.29 -18.50 -4.83
N SER A 93 -13.43 -18.75 -3.84
CA SER A 93 -13.13 -20.10 -3.41
C SER A 93 -14.34 -20.71 -2.68
N PRO A 94 -14.75 -21.94 -3.02
CA PRO A 94 -15.64 -22.70 -2.15
C PRO A 94 -14.93 -23.03 -0.83
N ASP A 95 -15.69 -23.45 0.17
CA ASP A 95 -15.12 -23.98 1.40
C ASP A 95 -14.34 -25.27 1.08
N LEU A 96 -13.00 -25.21 1.17
CA LEU A 96 -12.16 -26.37 0.87
C LEU A 96 -11.93 -27.17 2.16
N PRO A 97 -12.13 -28.49 2.15
CA PRO A 97 -11.99 -29.30 3.36
C PRO A 97 -10.58 -29.23 3.96
N SER A 98 -10.50 -29.05 5.28
CA SER A 98 -9.24 -29.14 6.04
C SER A 98 -8.50 -30.45 5.75
N GLY A 99 -7.17 -30.38 5.57
CA GLY A 99 -6.30 -31.51 5.26
C GLY A 99 -6.31 -31.97 3.80
N SER A 100 -7.19 -31.43 2.95
CA SER A 100 -7.15 -31.70 1.51
C SER A 100 -5.90 -31.09 0.87
N THR A 101 -5.50 -31.64 -0.28
CA THR A 101 -4.28 -31.23 -1.00
C THR A 101 -4.60 -30.80 -2.43
N TYR A 102 -4.05 -29.65 -2.80
CA TYR A 102 -4.19 -29.04 -4.12
C TYR A 102 -2.82 -28.69 -4.72
N PHE A 103 -2.80 -28.39 -6.01
CA PHE A 103 -1.67 -27.83 -6.73
C PHE A 103 -2.11 -26.58 -7.47
N LEU A 104 -1.33 -25.50 -7.41
CA LEU A 104 -1.54 -24.32 -8.24
C LEU A 104 -0.87 -24.55 -9.59
N LYS A 105 -1.64 -24.41 -10.67
CA LYS A 105 -1.16 -24.45 -12.05
C LYS A 105 -1.36 -23.11 -12.72
N ILE A 106 -0.32 -22.63 -13.39
CA ILE A 106 -0.32 -21.40 -14.17
C ILE A 106 0.14 -21.77 -15.59
N GLN A 107 -0.65 -21.42 -16.59
CA GLN A 107 -0.27 -21.55 -17.99
C GLN A 107 -0.32 -20.18 -18.66
N THR A 108 0.84 -19.65 -18.99
CA THR A 108 1.01 -18.33 -19.61
C THR A 108 0.57 -18.34 -21.07
N GLN A 109 0.27 -17.16 -21.63
CA GLN A 109 -0.11 -17.04 -23.04
C GLN A 109 0.96 -17.56 -24.02
N ASN A 110 2.23 -17.46 -23.65
CA ASN A 110 3.34 -17.92 -24.48
C ASN A 110 3.56 -19.45 -24.41
N GLY A 111 2.71 -20.18 -23.67
CA GLY A 111 2.72 -21.63 -23.58
C GLY A 111 3.60 -22.20 -22.47
N GLN A 112 4.27 -21.36 -21.66
CA GLN A 112 4.96 -21.83 -20.46
C GLN A 112 3.97 -22.21 -19.37
N GLU A 113 4.22 -23.35 -18.75
CA GLU A 113 3.46 -23.97 -17.68
C GLU A 113 4.29 -24.02 -16.39
N TYR A 114 3.65 -23.62 -15.30
CA TYR A 114 4.22 -23.63 -13.96
C TYR A 114 3.28 -24.41 -13.02
N LEU A 115 3.87 -25.17 -12.11
CA LEU A 115 3.16 -25.98 -11.13
C LEU A 115 3.76 -25.76 -9.74
N SER A 116 2.91 -25.63 -8.73
CA SER A 116 3.38 -25.56 -7.35
C SER A 116 3.75 -26.92 -6.77
N ASP A 117 4.49 -26.93 -5.66
CA ASP A 117 4.45 -28.01 -4.69
C ASP A 117 3.01 -28.24 -4.21
N SER A 118 2.78 -29.38 -3.54
CA SER A 118 1.50 -29.68 -2.90
C SER A 118 1.12 -28.62 -1.85
N LEU A 119 -0.06 -28.04 -1.99
CA LEU A 119 -0.68 -27.09 -1.08
C LEU A 119 -1.68 -27.84 -0.19
N THR A 120 -1.35 -28.03 1.08
CA THR A 120 -2.28 -28.60 2.07
C THR A 120 -3.14 -27.49 2.67
N VAL A 121 -4.45 -27.71 2.74
CA VAL A 121 -5.39 -26.82 3.42
C VAL A 121 -5.21 -26.97 4.93
N PHE A 122 -4.63 -25.97 5.58
CA PHE A 122 -4.54 -25.90 7.05
C PHE A 122 -5.77 -25.22 7.63
N ASP A 123 -6.00 -25.42 8.93
CA ASP A 123 -6.91 -24.56 9.67
C ASP A 123 -6.20 -23.29 10.15
N THR A 124 -6.92 -22.17 10.14
CA THR A 124 -6.47 -20.91 10.73
C THR A 124 -7.29 -20.61 11.99
N PRO A 125 -6.64 -20.47 13.17
CA PRO A 125 -7.32 -20.12 14.40
C PRO A 125 -7.95 -18.74 14.29
N GLU A 126 -9.08 -18.56 14.97
CA GLU A 126 -9.75 -17.28 15.05
C GLU A 126 -8.87 -16.21 15.72
N ILE A 127 -9.13 -14.95 15.37
CA ILE A 127 -8.49 -13.82 16.05
C ILE A 127 -9.27 -13.52 17.34
N ASP A 128 -8.68 -13.85 18.50
CA ASP A 128 -9.30 -13.62 19.81
C ASP A 128 -9.59 -12.14 20.03
N SER A 129 -8.60 -11.28 19.76
CA SER A 129 -8.75 -9.83 19.89
C SER A 129 -7.71 -9.09 19.05
N VAL A 130 -8.14 -7.94 18.53
CA VAL A 130 -7.24 -6.86 18.11
C VAL A 130 -7.50 -5.74 19.10
N TYR A 131 -6.46 -5.29 19.76
CA TYR A 131 -6.55 -4.24 20.77
C TYR A 131 -5.45 -3.23 20.56
N TRP A 132 -5.56 -2.11 21.25
CA TRP A 132 -4.61 -1.03 21.13
C TRP A 132 -4.28 -0.47 22.50
N HIS A 133 -3.10 0.10 22.61
CA HIS A 133 -2.68 0.87 23.76
C HIS A 133 -1.81 2.02 23.29
N ARG A 134 -1.71 3.05 24.13
CA ARG A 134 -0.86 4.20 23.87
C ARG A 134 0.41 4.05 24.69
N GLU A 135 1.55 4.17 24.02
CA GLU A 135 2.86 4.19 24.66
C GLU A 135 3.73 5.20 23.92
N GLY A 136 4.52 5.98 24.68
CA GLY A 136 5.41 6.99 24.11
C GLY A 136 4.69 7.99 23.20
N ASP A 137 5.10 8.00 21.93
CA ASP A 137 4.74 8.95 20.90
C ASP A 137 3.71 8.39 19.90
N GLY A 138 2.94 7.35 20.25
CA GLY A 138 1.92 6.84 19.34
C GLY A 138 0.96 5.82 19.94
N VAL A 139 0.20 5.20 19.05
CA VAL A 139 -0.74 4.12 19.34
C VAL A 139 -0.20 2.82 18.76
N HIS A 140 -0.02 1.83 19.62
CA HIS A 140 0.36 0.48 19.26
C HIS A 140 -0.89 -0.38 19.09
N ILE A 141 -0.92 -1.14 18.00
CA ILE A 141 -1.97 -2.09 17.68
C ILE A 141 -1.39 -3.48 17.83
N GLU A 142 -2.05 -4.31 18.63
CA GLU A 142 -1.65 -5.68 18.89
C GLU A 142 -2.79 -6.64 18.59
N LEU A 143 -2.41 -7.85 18.21
CA LEU A 143 -3.30 -8.97 17.99
C LEU A 143 -2.97 -10.06 19.01
N ALA A 144 -4.03 -10.67 19.55
CA ALA A 144 -3.93 -11.93 20.27
C ALA A 144 -4.75 -13.01 19.56
N THR A 145 -4.18 -14.21 19.50
CA THR A 145 -4.84 -15.43 19.01
C THR A 145 -4.44 -16.61 19.89
N ASN A 146 -5.35 -17.56 20.03
CA ASN A 146 -5.11 -18.81 20.73
C ASN A 146 -5.36 -19.97 19.78
N ASN A 147 -4.36 -20.83 19.63
CA ASN A 147 -4.45 -21.97 18.73
C ASN A 147 -4.80 -23.26 19.48
N ASN A 148 -6.03 -23.71 19.32
CA ASN A 148 -6.54 -24.97 19.84
C ASN A 148 -6.92 -25.97 18.72
N LEU A 149 -6.51 -25.70 17.48
CA LEU A 149 -6.94 -26.46 16.30
C LEU A 149 -5.96 -27.59 15.96
N GLN A 150 -6.50 -28.76 15.58
CA GLN A 150 -5.71 -29.96 15.32
C GLN A 150 -4.93 -29.92 13.99
N ASN A 151 -5.54 -29.40 12.91
CA ASN A 151 -4.90 -29.30 11.59
C ASN A 151 -4.35 -27.89 11.30
N SER A 152 -3.94 -27.19 12.36
CA SER A 152 -3.31 -25.87 12.23
C SER A 152 -1.79 -25.99 12.24
N THR A 153 -1.12 -24.90 11.90
CA THR A 153 0.33 -24.78 12.08
C THR A 153 0.63 -23.84 13.24
N GLU A 154 1.88 -23.86 13.68
CA GLU A 154 2.44 -22.92 14.65
C GLU A 154 3.00 -21.64 14.00
N ASN A 155 2.85 -21.48 12.67
CA ASN A 155 3.44 -20.37 11.92
C ASN A 155 2.32 -19.55 11.27
N TYR A 156 2.44 -18.23 11.37
CA TYR A 156 1.39 -17.33 10.96
C TYR A 156 1.95 -16.19 10.13
N LEU A 157 1.09 -15.68 9.25
CA LEU A 157 1.30 -14.47 8.49
C LEU A 157 0.09 -13.55 8.68
N TRP A 158 0.36 -12.27 8.85
CA TRP A 158 -0.66 -11.24 8.93
C TRP A 158 -0.53 -10.23 7.82
N LYS A 159 -1.69 -9.71 7.42
CA LYS A 159 -1.81 -8.48 6.64
C LYS A 159 -2.79 -7.58 7.35
N TYR A 160 -2.70 -6.29 7.11
CA TYR A 160 -3.72 -5.39 7.60
C TYR A 160 -4.06 -4.31 6.56
N THR A 161 -5.28 -3.81 6.68
CA THR A 161 -5.76 -2.65 5.93
C THR A 161 -6.27 -1.62 6.92
N GLN A 162 -5.65 -0.45 6.92
CA GLN A 162 -6.09 0.71 7.67
C GLN A 162 -7.00 1.57 6.78
N THR A 163 -8.04 2.14 7.36
CA THR A 163 -8.92 3.08 6.67
C THR A 163 -9.32 4.17 7.65
N TRP A 164 -9.31 5.43 7.23
CA TRP A 164 -9.70 6.56 8.09
C TRP A 164 -10.44 7.65 7.33
N GLU A 165 -11.25 8.40 8.07
CA GLU A 165 -11.87 9.61 7.57
C GLU A 165 -10.81 10.70 7.42
N ALA A 166 -10.72 11.25 6.21
CA ALA A 166 -9.82 12.34 5.87
C ALA A 166 -10.62 13.56 5.43
N PHE A 167 -10.07 14.73 5.76
CA PHE A 167 -10.66 16.01 5.42
C PHE A 167 -9.59 16.86 4.74
N ALA A 168 -9.96 17.56 3.67
CA ALA A 168 -9.13 18.65 3.19
C ALA A 168 -8.99 19.69 4.32
N GLU A 169 -7.85 20.36 4.39
CA GLU A 169 -7.63 21.38 5.43
C GLU A 169 -8.46 22.63 5.12
N TYR A 170 -8.62 22.94 3.83
CA TYR A 170 -9.41 24.09 3.39
C TYR A 170 -10.65 23.67 2.60
N ARG A 171 -11.76 24.37 2.88
CA ARG A 171 -12.97 24.28 2.06
C ARG A 171 -12.75 25.00 0.74
N ARG A 172 -13.04 24.31 -0.36
CA ARG A 172 -12.93 24.86 -1.71
C ARG A 172 -14.22 25.52 -2.17
N TYR A 173 -14.19 26.83 -2.30
CA TYR A 173 -15.24 27.69 -2.85
C TYR A 173 -14.88 28.28 -4.21
N LEU A 174 -13.66 28.06 -4.69
CA LEU A 174 -13.10 28.73 -5.86
C LEU A 174 -12.68 27.75 -6.95
N GLU A 175 -12.75 28.21 -8.20
CA GLU A 175 -12.23 27.50 -9.36
C GLU A 175 -11.53 28.45 -10.34
N ILE A 176 -10.67 27.88 -11.18
CA ILE A 176 -9.99 28.61 -12.24
C ILE A 176 -10.84 28.48 -13.50
N GLU A 177 -11.32 29.61 -14.00
CA GLU A 177 -11.98 29.73 -15.30
C GLU A 177 -10.96 30.16 -16.36
N GLN A 178 -10.99 29.50 -17.52
CA GLN A 178 -10.16 29.86 -18.67
C GLN A 178 -11.04 30.41 -19.79
N SER A 179 -10.70 31.59 -20.30
CA SER A 179 -11.28 32.17 -21.52
C SER A 179 -10.18 32.50 -22.53
N VAL A 180 -10.59 32.88 -23.75
CA VAL A 180 -9.67 33.26 -24.83
C VAL A 180 -10.00 34.69 -25.27
N SER A 181 -9.00 35.55 -25.33
CA SER A 181 -9.15 36.93 -25.79
C SER A 181 -9.41 36.99 -27.30
N ALA A 182 -9.88 38.14 -27.78
CA ALA A 182 -10.02 38.41 -29.23
C ALA A 182 -8.68 38.26 -30.00
N THR A 183 -7.54 38.35 -29.33
CA THR A 183 -6.20 38.17 -29.92
C THR A 183 -5.67 36.74 -29.77
N GLY A 184 -6.49 35.79 -29.32
CA GLY A 184 -6.12 34.38 -29.13
C GLY A 184 -5.31 34.09 -27.86
N ARG A 185 -5.14 35.06 -26.94
CA ARG A 185 -4.42 34.86 -25.67
C ARG A 185 -5.33 34.18 -24.66
N ARG A 186 -4.85 33.14 -23.98
CA ARG A 186 -5.55 32.53 -22.83
C ARG A 186 -5.58 33.52 -21.66
N ILE A 187 -6.76 33.73 -21.10
CA ILE A 187 -7.01 34.53 -19.91
C ILE A 187 -7.51 33.59 -18.83
N TYR A 188 -6.93 33.71 -17.64
CA TYR A 188 -7.31 32.95 -16.46
C TYR A 188 -7.92 33.89 -15.42
N ASN A 189 -9.01 33.47 -14.82
CA ASN A 189 -9.63 34.13 -13.67
C ASN A 189 -9.94 33.10 -12.59
N VAL A 190 -9.83 33.49 -11.33
CA VAL A 190 -10.40 32.71 -10.23
C VAL A 190 -11.78 33.25 -9.91
N VAL A 191 -12.77 32.36 -9.87
CA VAL A 191 -14.16 32.71 -9.63
C VAL A 191 -14.75 31.82 -8.54
N TYR A 192 -15.84 32.27 -7.92
CA TYR A 192 -16.61 31.42 -7.01
C TYR A 192 -17.26 30.27 -7.77
N LEU A 193 -17.13 29.07 -7.21
CA LEU A 193 -18.07 27.99 -7.47
C LEU A 193 -19.46 28.47 -7.06
N GLN A 194 -20.44 28.34 -7.96
CA GLN A 194 -21.80 28.83 -7.74
C GLN A 194 -22.83 27.74 -7.99
N LYS A 195 -23.86 27.73 -7.14
CA LYS A 195 -25.08 26.95 -7.32
C LYS A 195 -26.26 27.84 -6.97
N ASP A 196 -27.20 27.98 -7.91
CA ASP A 196 -28.38 28.85 -7.76
C ASP A 196 -28.03 30.31 -7.39
N GLY A 197 -26.94 30.84 -7.96
CA GLY A 197 -26.48 32.22 -7.76
C GLY A 197 -25.84 32.51 -6.39
N LYS A 198 -25.51 31.48 -5.61
CA LYS A 198 -24.86 31.59 -4.29
C LYS A 198 -23.50 30.87 -4.29
N PRO A 199 -22.55 31.27 -3.41
CA PRO A 199 -21.33 30.51 -3.22
C PRO A 199 -21.65 29.05 -2.90
N TYR A 200 -21.04 28.14 -3.66
CA TYR A 200 -21.18 26.71 -3.48
C TYR A 200 -19.88 26.12 -2.94
N PHE A 201 -20.03 25.23 -1.96
CA PHE A 201 -18.95 24.43 -1.45
C PHE A 201 -19.13 22.99 -1.93
N ASP A 202 -18.19 22.53 -2.74
CA ASP A 202 -18.16 21.12 -3.13
C ASP A 202 -17.64 20.27 -1.98
N SER A 203 -18.55 19.83 -1.11
CA SER A 203 -18.26 18.93 0.01
C SER A 203 -17.56 17.63 -0.43
N SER A 204 -17.72 17.25 -1.69
CA SER A 204 -17.25 15.99 -2.21
C SER A 204 -15.71 15.95 -2.31
N MET A 205 -15.02 17.09 -2.44
CA MET A 205 -13.55 17.17 -2.38
C MET A 205 -12.99 17.38 -0.97
N TYR A 206 -13.86 17.70 -0.02
CA TYR A 206 -13.48 17.98 1.35
C TYR A 206 -13.58 16.75 2.25
N TYR A 207 -14.58 15.90 2.05
CA TYR A 207 -14.80 14.68 2.82
C TYR A 207 -14.44 13.44 2.00
N CYS A 208 -13.51 12.62 2.48
CA CYS A 208 -13.15 11.36 1.82
C CYS A 208 -12.63 10.34 2.83
N TRP A 209 -12.33 9.15 2.34
CA TRP A 209 -11.63 8.10 3.08
C TRP A 209 -10.27 7.86 2.46
N GLN A 210 -9.28 7.59 3.32
CA GLN A 210 -7.97 7.15 2.90
C GLN A 210 -7.76 5.72 3.39
N GLN A 211 -6.96 4.97 2.64
CA GLN A 211 -6.67 3.57 2.93
C GLN A 211 -5.18 3.31 2.77
N GLU A 212 -4.65 2.49 3.66
CA GLU A 212 -3.26 2.07 3.65
C GLU A 212 -3.17 0.57 3.96
N PHE A 213 -2.31 -0.12 3.23
CA PHE A 213 -2.07 -1.55 3.39
C PHE A 213 -0.75 -1.78 4.14
N SER A 214 -0.65 -2.90 4.85
CA SER A 214 0.60 -3.35 5.47
C SER A 214 1.74 -3.39 4.45
N ARG A 215 2.85 -2.70 4.76
CA ARG A 215 4.07 -2.68 3.92
C ARG A 215 5.11 -3.69 4.36
N GLU A 216 5.12 -4.00 5.65
CA GLU A 216 6.06 -4.93 6.27
C GLU A 216 5.52 -6.36 6.21
N LEU A 217 6.42 -7.33 6.14
CA LEU A 217 6.07 -8.75 6.28
C LEU A 217 5.88 -9.07 7.77
N LEU A 218 4.62 -9.19 8.18
CA LEU A 218 4.24 -9.60 9.52
C LEU A 218 4.14 -11.13 9.58
N ILE A 219 5.17 -11.77 10.12
CA ILE A 219 5.21 -13.22 10.34
C ILE A 219 5.72 -13.51 11.75
N ASN A 220 5.20 -14.57 12.36
CA ASN A 220 5.65 -15.05 13.67
C ASN A 220 5.25 -16.52 13.86
N ASN A 221 5.79 -17.16 14.89
CA ASN A 221 5.45 -18.52 15.26
C ASN A 221 5.30 -18.69 16.78
N THR A 222 4.64 -19.75 17.22
CA THR A 222 4.41 -20.04 18.65
C THR A 222 5.47 -20.95 19.29
N ARG A 223 6.55 -21.33 18.57
CA ARG A 223 7.56 -22.30 19.05
C ARG A 223 8.26 -21.89 20.35
N GLN A 224 8.43 -20.59 20.55
CA GLN A 224 9.13 -20.04 21.71
C GLN A 224 8.17 -19.66 22.86
N GLN A 225 6.87 -19.92 22.71
CA GLN A 225 5.87 -19.55 23.69
C GLN A 225 5.49 -20.76 24.55
N GLN A 226 5.37 -20.54 25.87
CA GLN A 226 5.02 -21.60 26.82
C GLN A 226 3.54 -22.00 26.75
N GLU A 227 2.70 -21.14 26.16
CA GLU A 227 1.27 -21.35 25.92
C GLU A 227 0.99 -21.22 24.41
N ASN A 228 -0.04 -21.92 23.89
CA ASN A 228 -0.54 -21.78 22.52
C ASN A 228 -1.21 -20.41 22.22
N ARG A 229 -0.83 -19.37 22.96
CA ARG A 229 -1.38 -18.03 22.87
C ARG A 229 -0.32 -17.08 22.35
N LEU A 230 -0.52 -16.55 21.16
CA LEU A 230 0.39 -15.58 20.56
C LEU A 230 -0.09 -14.16 20.80
N ARG A 231 0.85 -13.25 21.10
CA ARG A 231 0.66 -11.80 20.97
C ARG A 231 1.59 -11.26 19.90
N GLN A 232 1.04 -10.48 18.98
CA GLN A 232 1.76 -9.97 17.81
C GLN A 232 1.50 -8.46 17.66
N PRO A 233 2.56 -7.62 17.66
CA PRO A 233 2.46 -6.25 17.19
C PRO A 233 2.07 -6.21 15.71
N ILE A 234 1.02 -5.46 15.38
CA ILE A 234 0.45 -5.38 14.03
C ILE A 234 0.81 -4.05 13.37
N ALA A 235 0.60 -2.95 14.06
CA ALA A 235 0.83 -1.63 13.49
C ALA A 235 1.18 -0.63 14.59
N PHE A 236 1.87 0.43 14.19
CA PHE A 236 2.11 1.60 15.00
C PHE A 236 1.62 2.84 14.26
N VAL A 237 0.96 3.74 14.97
CA VAL A 237 0.50 5.03 14.44
C VAL A 237 1.11 6.13 15.29
N GLU A 238 1.99 6.93 14.70
CA GLU A 238 2.64 8.09 15.33
C GLU A 238 1.64 9.18 15.71
N ASN A 239 1.87 9.88 16.82
CA ASN A 239 1.00 10.92 17.39
C ASN A 239 0.77 12.13 16.47
N THR A 240 1.67 12.34 15.50
CA THR A 240 1.58 13.37 14.46
C THR A 240 0.74 12.94 13.26
N SER A 241 0.31 11.68 13.20
CA SER A 241 -0.43 11.16 12.06
C SER A 241 -1.85 11.75 11.99
N PRO A 242 -2.35 12.14 10.80
CA PRO A 242 -3.72 12.61 10.63
C PRO A 242 -4.77 11.49 10.77
N LYS A 243 -4.33 10.22 10.88
CA LYS A 243 -5.18 9.02 10.88
C LYS A 243 -6.28 9.00 11.95
N PHE A 244 -6.02 9.53 13.16
CA PHE A 244 -7.03 9.64 14.23
C PHE A 244 -7.72 11.02 14.29
N LYS A 245 -7.77 11.79 13.18
CA LYS A 245 -8.46 13.11 13.19
C LYS A 245 -9.95 12.97 13.53
N THR A 246 -10.60 11.87 13.11
CA THR A 246 -12.02 11.55 13.39
C THR A 246 -12.20 10.08 13.78
N LEU A 247 -12.48 9.20 12.82
CA LEU A 247 -12.59 7.75 13.02
C LEU A 247 -11.53 7.02 12.18
N TRP A 248 -10.85 6.08 12.82
CA TRP A 248 -9.89 5.20 12.18
C TRP A 248 -10.32 3.74 12.37
N SER A 249 -10.02 2.91 11.38
CA SER A 249 -10.28 1.48 11.39
C SER A 249 -9.05 0.72 10.94
N ILE A 250 -8.84 -0.46 11.51
CA ILE A 250 -7.92 -1.45 11.01
C ILE A 250 -8.62 -2.79 10.94
N GLU A 251 -8.44 -3.47 9.82
CA GLU A 251 -8.79 -4.88 9.66
C GLU A 251 -7.53 -5.69 9.51
N VAL A 252 -7.38 -6.68 10.37
CA VAL A 252 -6.26 -7.60 10.38
C VAL A 252 -6.73 -8.92 9.79
N GLU A 253 -5.98 -9.44 8.84
CA GLU A 253 -6.13 -10.75 8.25
C GLU A 253 -5.04 -11.66 8.81
N GLN A 254 -5.41 -12.83 9.31
CA GLN A 254 -4.54 -13.86 9.86
C GLN A 254 -4.64 -15.11 9.00
N VAL A 255 -3.49 -15.73 8.72
CA VAL A 255 -3.38 -16.95 7.93
C VAL A 255 -2.37 -17.89 8.58
N SER A 256 -2.75 -19.15 8.79
CA SER A 256 -1.78 -20.20 9.14
C SER A 256 -0.98 -20.59 7.90
N ILE A 257 0.33 -20.72 8.05
CA ILE A 257 1.22 -21.05 6.92
C ILE A 257 2.08 -22.27 7.24
N SER A 258 2.48 -23.00 6.21
CA SER A 258 3.40 -24.13 6.37
C SER A 258 4.77 -23.66 6.87
N ARG A 259 5.57 -24.58 7.40
CA ARG A 259 6.94 -24.25 7.82
C ARG A 259 7.79 -23.71 6.66
N LYS A 260 7.70 -24.34 5.49
CA LYS A 260 8.40 -23.90 4.28
C LYS A 260 7.98 -22.49 3.85
N ALA A 261 6.69 -22.17 3.94
CA ALA A 261 6.19 -20.82 3.66
C ALA A 261 6.75 -19.80 4.67
N TYR A 262 6.80 -20.14 5.96
CA TYR A 262 7.39 -19.28 6.98
C TYR A 262 8.87 -19.00 6.69
N ASP A 263 9.65 -20.04 6.40
CA ASP A 263 11.08 -19.89 6.08
C ASP A 263 11.28 -19.03 4.82
N PHE A 264 10.40 -19.14 3.81
CA PHE A 264 10.42 -18.28 2.62
C PHE A 264 10.13 -16.80 2.96
N PHE A 265 9.06 -16.51 3.70
CA PHE A 265 8.70 -15.13 4.05
C PHE A 265 9.70 -14.50 5.03
N ASP A 266 10.30 -15.29 5.92
CA ASP A 266 11.37 -14.83 6.82
C ASP A 266 12.64 -14.46 6.02
N LEU A 267 12.99 -15.26 5.02
CA LEU A 267 14.09 -14.93 4.13
C LEU A 267 13.79 -13.71 3.27
N MET A 268 12.55 -13.57 2.79
CA MET A 268 12.10 -12.39 2.03
C MET A 268 12.22 -11.14 2.90
N LYS A 269 11.67 -11.19 4.13
CA LYS A 269 11.77 -10.11 5.11
C LYS A 269 13.22 -9.69 5.35
N LYS A 270 14.09 -10.68 5.59
CA LYS A 270 15.54 -10.47 5.76
C LYS A 270 16.25 -9.92 4.53
N ASN A 271 15.70 -10.06 3.33
CA ASN A 271 16.29 -9.51 2.11
C ASN A 271 15.79 -8.11 1.80
N THR A 272 14.52 -7.80 2.11
CA THR A 272 13.85 -6.56 1.67
C THR A 272 13.84 -5.47 2.73
N GLU A 273 13.94 -5.82 4.00
CA GLU A 273 13.85 -4.86 5.12
C GLU A 273 15.24 -4.54 5.72
N LEU A 274 16.33 -4.90 5.03
CA LEU A 274 17.68 -4.48 5.40
C LEU A 274 17.87 -2.99 5.13
N THR A 275 18.61 -2.32 6.00
CA THR A 275 18.83 -0.87 5.93
C THR A 275 20.01 -0.48 5.02
N GLY A 276 20.72 -1.46 4.46
CA GLY A 276 21.82 -1.26 3.51
C GLY A 276 23.17 -0.99 4.17
N SER A 277 23.39 -1.48 5.40
CA SER A 277 24.67 -1.40 6.11
C SER A 277 25.72 -2.31 5.47
N ILE A 278 27.00 -1.94 5.58
CA ILE A 278 28.13 -2.76 5.13
C ILE A 278 28.26 -4.10 5.88
N PHE A 279 27.56 -4.24 7.00
CA PHE A 279 27.49 -5.45 7.81
C PHE A 279 26.22 -6.27 7.55
N ASP A 280 25.36 -5.82 6.63
CA ASP A 280 24.15 -6.56 6.29
C ASP A 280 24.54 -7.85 5.55
N PRO A 281 23.87 -8.97 5.88
CA PRO A 281 24.12 -10.23 5.17
C PRO A 281 23.81 -10.05 3.68
N GLN A 282 24.58 -10.73 2.83
CA GLN A 282 24.31 -10.74 1.40
C GLN A 282 22.92 -11.35 1.14
N PRO A 283 22.07 -10.72 0.30
CA PRO A 283 20.75 -11.27 -0.01
C PRO A 283 20.84 -12.69 -0.55
N ALA A 284 20.03 -13.58 0.00
CA ALA A 284 19.95 -14.97 -0.46
C ALA A 284 18.93 -15.11 -1.59
N ILE A 285 19.12 -16.09 -2.47
CA ILE A 285 18.13 -16.41 -3.50
C ILE A 285 16.87 -16.98 -2.84
N LEU A 286 15.70 -16.43 -3.20
CA LEU A 286 14.40 -16.86 -2.74
C LEU A 286 13.86 -17.97 -3.66
N TYR A 287 13.92 -19.22 -3.20
CA TYR A 287 13.24 -20.32 -3.89
C TYR A 287 11.81 -20.45 -3.36
N GLY A 288 10.86 -20.16 -4.25
CA GLY A 288 9.44 -20.37 -4.01
C GLY A 288 9.03 -21.84 -4.03
N ASN A 289 7.72 -22.07 -3.93
CA ASN A 289 7.12 -23.39 -4.13
C ASN A 289 6.46 -23.54 -5.50
N ILE A 290 6.82 -22.73 -6.49
CA ILE A 290 6.28 -22.77 -7.85
C ILE A 290 7.45 -23.03 -8.79
N HIS A 291 7.28 -23.98 -9.69
CA HIS A 291 8.33 -24.46 -10.58
C HIS A 291 7.84 -24.51 -12.02
N SER A 292 8.72 -24.15 -12.95
CA SER A 292 8.44 -24.30 -14.39
C SER A 292 8.45 -25.77 -14.76
N VAL A 293 7.40 -26.22 -15.44
CA VAL A 293 7.29 -27.57 -15.99
C VAL A 293 8.14 -27.70 -17.25
N ASN A 294 8.29 -26.61 -18.01
CA ASN A 294 9.03 -26.60 -19.26
C ASN A 294 10.55 -26.44 -19.05
N ILE A 295 10.97 -25.71 -18.02
CA ILE A 295 12.38 -25.35 -17.78
C ILE A 295 12.74 -25.63 -16.30
N PRO A 296 13.30 -26.81 -15.98
CA PRO A 296 13.52 -27.24 -14.60
C PRO A 296 14.35 -26.28 -13.71
N ASP A 297 15.28 -25.52 -14.31
CA ASP A 297 16.16 -24.57 -13.60
C ASP A 297 15.71 -23.11 -13.77
N GLU A 298 14.46 -22.88 -14.18
CA GLU A 298 13.88 -21.54 -14.21
C GLU A 298 13.58 -21.09 -12.78
N LEU A 299 14.10 -19.91 -12.42
CA LEU A 299 13.75 -19.27 -11.16
C LEU A 299 12.35 -18.67 -11.28
N VAL A 300 11.51 -18.97 -10.29
CA VAL A 300 10.20 -18.33 -10.07
C VAL A 300 10.21 -17.74 -8.67
N ILE A 301 9.74 -16.51 -8.53
CA ILE A 301 9.68 -15.80 -7.26
C ILE A 301 8.24 -15.84 -6.74
N GLY A 302 8.07 -16.16 -5.47
CA GLY A 302 6.76 -16.16 -4.83
C GLY A 302 6.45 -17.48 -4.14
N TYR A 303 5.44 -17.47 -3.28
CA TYR A 303 5.01 -18.65 -2.56
C TYR A 303 3.49 -18.70 -2.49
N ALA A 304 2.90 -19.74 -3.07
CA ALA A 304 1.47 -19.98 -3.01
C ALA A 304 1.08 -20.54 -1.64
N VAL A 305 0.14 -19.88 -0.98
CA VAL A 305 -0.43 -20.28 0.31
C VAL A 305 -1.91 -20.59 0.12
N LEU A 306 -2.38 -21.72 0.66
CA LEU A 306 -3.77 -22.14 0.63
C LEU A 306 -4.25 -22.41 2.06
N SER A 307 -5.00 -21.49 2.64
CA SER A 307 -5.49 -21.58 4.04
C SER A 307 -6.63 -20.60 4.26
N PRO A 308 -7.56 -20.85 5.20
CA PRO A 308 -8.68 -19.96 5.43
C PRO A 308 -8.18 -18.66 6.04
N VAL A 309 -8.70 -17.53 5.56
CA VAL A 309 -8.30 -16.20 6.04
C VAL A 309 -9.24 -15.78 7.17
N LYS A 310 -8.70 -15.57 8.38
CA LYS A 310 -9.48 -15.05 9.51
C LYS A 310 -9.31 -13.55 9.61
N LYS A 311 -10.42 -12.82 9.70
CA LYS A 311 -10.41 -11.35 9.68
C LYS A 311 -10.99 -10.78 10.97
N LYS A 312 -10.40 -9.71 11.47
CA LYS A 312 -10.97 -8.95 12.59
C LYS A 312 -10.74 -7.47 12.39
N ARG A 313 -11.83 -6.70 12.49
CA ARG A 313 -11.83 -5.25 12.35
C ARG A 313 -12.14 -4.58 13.68
N ILE A 314 -11.39 -3.53 13.98
CA ILE A 314 -11.70 -2.60 15.09
C ILE A 314 -11.79 -1.18 14.58
N PHE A 315 -12.36 -0.33 15.42
CA PHE A 315 -12.47 1.11 15.21
C PHE A 315 -11.94 1.84 16.42
N ILE A 316 -11.27 2.97 16.19
CA ILE A 316 -10.74 3.85 17.24
C ILE A 316 -11.17 5.27 16.90
N LYS A 317 -11.93 5.90 17.80
CA LYS A 317 -12.37 7.29 17.68
C LYS A 317 -11.30 8.24 18.22
N ARG A 318 -11.25 9.46 17.66
CA ARG A 318 -10.42 10.57 18.18
C ARG A 318 -10.57 10.76 19.70
N SER A 319 -11.79 10.65 20.22
CA SER A 319 -12.09 10.84 21.65
C SER A 319 -11.41 9.81 22.55
N GLU A 320 -11.06 8.64 22.02
CA GLU A 320 -10.40 7.57 22.78
C GLU A 320 -8.88 7.80 22.84
N VAL A 321 -8.32 8.52 21.86
CA VAL A 321 -6.89 8.81 21.77
C VAL A 321 -6.60 10.24 22.24
N THR A 322 -6.50 10.42 23.57
CA THR A 322 -6.22 11.74 24.16
C THR A 322 -4.81 12.25 23.83
N GLY A 323 -4.63 13.57 23.72
CA GLY A 323 -3.32 14.18 23.43
C GLY A 323 -2.81 13.99 22.00
N TRP A 324 -3.72 13.63 21.07
CA TRP A 324 -3.40 13.49 19.65
C TRP A 324 -3.18 14.84 18.98
N ASN A 325 -2.02 15.04 18.34
CA ASN A 325 -1.64 16.30 17.72
C ASN A 325 -1.20 16.07 16.27
N PRO A 326 -2.15 15.91 15.33
CA PRO A 326 -1.83 15.61 13.95
C PRO A 326 -1.09 16.79 13.32
N PHE A 327 0.02 16.51 12.64
CA PHE A 327 0.74 17.49 11.84
C PHE A 327 0.27 17.38 10.39
N ILE A 328 -0.24 18.49 9.85
CA ILE A 328 -0.68 18.59 8.46
C ILE A 328 0.19 19.66 7.79
N ALA A 329 0.99 19.25 6.82
CA ALA A 329 1.88 20.14 6.08
C ALA A 329 1.10 20.92 5.01
N CYS A 330 0.41 21.97 5.43
CA CYS A 330 -0.26 22.94 4.56
C CYS A 330 0.27 24.35 4.85
N ASP A 331 0.55 25.11 3.81
CA ASP A 331 1.11 26.46 3.88
C ASP A 331 0.36 27.37 2.89
N PRO A 332 -0.81 27.89 3.29
CA PRO A 332 -1.70 28.59 2.38
C PRO A 332 -1.07 29.91 1.92
N GLN A 333 -1.06 30.14 0.61
CA GLN A 333 -0.53 31.35 0.00
C GLN A 333 -1.64 32.23 -0.55
N GLN A 334 -1.45 33.54 -0.40
CA GLN A 334 -2.35 34.55 -0.98
C GLN A 334 -1.85 34.99 -2.35
N PHE A 335 -2.77 35.03 -3.32
CA PHE A 335 -2.51 35.49 -4.68
C PHE A 335 -3.51 36.57 -5.11
N SER A 336 -3.08 37.48 -5.97
CA SER A 336 -3.99 38.39 -6.69
C SER A 336 -4.69 37.66 -7.82
N ASN A 337 -5.97 37.99 -8.05
CA ASN A 337 -6.75 37.44 -9.15
C ASN A 337 -6.43 38.15 -10.47
N SER A 338 -5.23 37.91 -10.96
CA SER A 338 -4.71 38.46 -12.21
C SER A 338 -4.25 37.31 -13.09
N SER A 339 -4.63 37.33 -14.36
CA SER A 339 -4.35 36.23 -15.29
C SER A 339 -2.87 35.84 -15.39
N ASP A 340 -1.93 36.78 -15.26
CA ASP A 340 -0.50 36.48 -15.32
C ASP A 340 -0.02 35.74 -14.06
N ILE A 341 -0.43 36.19 -12.86
CA ILE A 341 -0.12 35.48 -11.60
C ILE A 341 -0.72 34.07 -11.60
N ILE A 342 -1.97 33.92 -12.05
CA ILE A 342 -2.63 32.61 -12.09
C ILE A 342 -1.87 31.66 -13.02
N ARG A 343 -1.50 32.13 -14.23
CA ARG A 343 -0.74 31.34 -15.20
C ARG A 343 0.62 30.93 -14.65
N ASP A 344 1.38 31.90 -14.12
CA ASP A 344 2.80 31.70 -13.82
C ASP A 344 3.05 31.03 -12.46
N ARG A 345 2.12 31.20 -11.50
CA ARG A 345 2.34 30.77 -10.11
C ARG A 345 1.31 29.78 -9.57
N VAL A 346 0.10 29.72 -10.13
CA VAL A 346 -1.01 28.97 -9.52
C VAL A 346 -1.34 27.71 -10.31
N LEU A 347 -1.53 27.82 -11.63
CA LEU A 347 -2.12 26.79 -12.49
C LEU A 347 -1.53 25.39 -12.32
N ASN A 348 -0.21 25.29 -12.09
CA ASN A 348 0.51 24.02 -12.02
C ASN A 348 0.95 23.63 -10.60
N SER A 349 0.67 24.46 -9.60
CA SER A 349 1.24 24.29 -8.25
C SER A 349 0.21 24.36 -7.13
N PHE A 350 -0.88 25.10 -7.31
CA PHE A 350 -1.85 25.37 -6.24
C PHE A 350 -3.29 25.18 -6.72
N LEU A 351 -4.18 24.85 -5.77
CA LEU A 351 -5.62 24.89 -5.96
C LEU A 351 -6.20 26.08 -5.17
N PRO A 352 -6.96 26.98 -5.83
CA PRO A 352 -7.68 28.04 -5.12
C PRO A 352 -8.71 27.46 -4.15
N ALA A 353 -8.71 27.95 -2.92
CA ALA A 353 -9.58 27.49 -1.85
C ALA A 353 -10.70 28.49 -1.55
N TYR A 354 -10.38 29.67 -1.02
CA TYR A 354 -11.38 30.66 -0.57
C TYR A 354 -10.86 32.10 -0.66
N VAL A 355 -11.77 33.07 -0.52
CA VAL A 355 -11.45 34.50 -0.41
C VAL A 355 -11.36 34.87 1.08
N PRO A 356 -10.30 35.55 1.54
CA PRO A 356 -10.25 36.08 2.91
C PRO A 356 -11.48 36.93 3.22
N SER A 357 -12.06 36.79 4.41
CA SER A 357 -13.36 37.40 4.75
C SER A 357 -13.39 38.92 4.69
N ASP A 358 -12.23 39.56 4.78
CA ASP A 358 -12.00 41.01 4.73
C ASP A 358 -11.60 41.51 3.34
N ALA A 359 -11.39 40.63 2.36
CA ALA A 359 -10.86 41.01 1.05
C ALA A 359 -11.92 41.60 0.09
N ALA A 360 -13.13 41.02 0.02
CA ALA A 360 -14.22 41.52 -0.83
C ALA A 360 -15.58 40.85 -0.57
N PRO A 361 -16.71 41.50 -0.92
CA PRO A 361 -18.02 40.86 -0.93
C PRO A 361 -18.16 39.89 -2.11
N PHE A 362 -18.87 38.78 -1.91
CA PHE A 362 -19.30 37.90 -3.00
C PHE A 362 -20.06 38.71 -4.08
N PRO A 363 -19.82 38.49 -5.39
CA PRO A 363 -18.98 37.44 -5.99
C PRO A 363 -17.56 37.91 -6.36
N GLN A 364 -17.08 39.01 -5.80
CA GLN A 364 -15.77 39.57 -6.17
C GLN A 364 -14.62 38.75 -5.57
N VAL A 365 -13.59 38.52 -6.37
CA VAL A 365 -12.37 37.80 -5.97
C VAL A 365 -11.17 38.65 -6.36
N PRO A 366 -10.81 39.74 -5.64
CA PRO A 366 -9.60 40.51 -5.97
C PRO A 366 -8.32 39.76 -5.54
N PHE A 367 -8.41 39.01 -4.45
CA PHE A 367 -7.38 38.13 -3.93
C PHE A 367 -8.01 36.80 -3.50
N PHE A 368 -7.22 35.74 -3.48
CA PHE A 368 -7.65 34.42 -3.02
C PHE A 368 -6.52 33.70 -2.29
N ILE A 369 -6.90 32.78 -1.40
CA ILE A 369 -6.01 31.82 -0.78
C ILE A 369 -5.98 30.55 -1.63
N ALA A 370 -4.79 30.02 -1.87
CA ALA A 370 -4.57 28.75 -2.52
C ALA A 370 -3.48 27.96 -1.79
N ASP A 371 -3.54 26.64 -1.87
CA ASP A 371 -2.54 25.74 -1.29
C ASP A 371 -2.32 24.56 -2.24
N LEU A 372 -1.34 23.70 -1.94
CA LEU A 372 -1.09 22.45 -2.66
C LEU A 372 -2.37 21.61 -2.73
N ALA A 373 -2.52 20.88 -3.84
CA ALA A 373 -3.73 20.12 -4.10
C ALA A 373 -4.20 19.21 -2.94
N PRO A 374 -3.32 18.49 -2.22
CA PRO A 374 -3.73 17.65 -1.08
C PRO A 374 -4.39 18.42 0.09
N CYS A 375 -4.09 19.71 0.26
CA CYS A 375 -4.65 20.56 1.32
C CYS A 375 -6.06 21.06 1.02
N VAL A 376 -6.45 21.08 -0.26
CA VAL A 376 -7.74 21.63 -0.74
C VAL A 376 -8.64 20.53 -1.34
N ASN A 377 -8.06 19.38 -1.69
CA ASN A 377 -8.76 18.23 -2.25
C ASN A 377 -8.24 16.93 -1.63
N CYS A 378 -9.02 16.35 -0.72
CA CYS A 378 -8.58 15.16 0.01
C CYS A 378 -8.60 13.89 -0.86
N ARG A 379 -9.26 13.92 -2.02
CA ARG A 379 -9.29 12.83 -3.01
C ARG A 379 -7.96 12.57 -3.70
N ILE A 380 -7.02 13.50 -3.61
CA ILE A 380 -5.67 13.28 -4.16
C ILE A 380 -5.04 12.04 -3.54
N ASN A 381 -5.31 11.81 -2.25
CA ASN A 381 -4.77 10.69 -1.48
C ASN A 381 -5.87 9.72 -1.00
N GLY A 382 -7.11 9.88 -1.46
CA GLY A 382 -8.27 9.19 -0.92
C GLY A 382 -9.39 8.99 -1.94
N PHE A 383 -10.47 8.36 -1.51
CA PHE A 383 -11.62 8.04 -2.34
C PHE A 383 -12.93 8.53 -1.71
N ASN A 384 -13.95 8.68 -2.56
CA ASN A 384 -15.31 8.97 -2.11
C ASN A 384 -16.12 7.68 -2.07
N GLY A 385 -17.21 7.73 -1.30
CA GLY A 385 -18.00 6.55 -1.02
C GLY A 385 -17.58 6.02 0.33
N LYS A 386 -18.48 6.18 1.31
CA LYS A 386 -18.30 5.64 2.64
C LYS A 386 -18.14 4.12 2.50
N PRO A 387 -17.06 3.52 3.04
CA PRO A 387 -16.89 2.07 2.97
C PRO A 387 -18.08 1.33 3.62
N ASP A 388 -18.47 0.19 3.06
CA ASP A 388 -19.65 -0.55 3.54
C ASP A 388 -19.52 -1.02 4.99
N PHE A 389 -18.28 -1.30 5.43
CA PHE A 389 -17.97 -1.66 6.82
C PHE A 389 -17.96 -0.47 7.78
N TRP A 390 -18.01 0.77 7.27
CA TRP A 390 -17.89 1.97 8.10
C TRP A 390 -19.18 2.19 8.91
N PRO A 391 -19.11 2.37 10.24
CA PRO A 391 -20.29 2.46 11.08
C PRO A 391 -21.17 3.64 10.67
N GLN A 392 -22.49 3.47 10.75
CA GLN A 392 -23.41 4.59 10.61
C GLN A 392 -23.23 5.56 11.78
N PRO A 393 -23.42 6.88 11.57
CA PRO A 393 -23.49 7.80 12.69
C PRO A 393 -24.55 7.26 13.65
N THR A 394 -24.15 6.88 14.86
CA THR A 394 -25.09 6.61 15.94
C THR A 394 -25.64 7.97 16.35
N ASP A 395 -26.95 8.18 16.18
CA ASP A 395 -27.68 9.38 16.59
C ASP A 395 -27.38 9.81 18.05
#